data_AF-A0A368GU52-F1
#
_entry.id   AF-A0A368GU52-F1
#
_cell.length_a   1.000
_cell.length_b   1.000
_cell.length_c   1.000
_cell.angle_alpha   90.00
_cell.angle_beta   90.00
_cell.angle_gamma   90.00
#
_symmetry.space_group_name_H-M   'P 1'
#
loop_
_entity.id
_entity.type
_entity.pdbx_description
1 polymer ?
#
loop_
_entity_poly.entity_id
_entity_poly.type
_entity_poly.pdbx_seq_one_letter_code
_entity_poly.pdbx_strand_id
1 'polypeptide(L)'
;MRPQPKCALCETTVYRAEQFGCFGLLYHVNCFRCTVCRQALRVERAHRTKDGHLYCHVHFKLLDDEGRLQMPKSIEENNNMEASITERSQA
;
A
#
# COMPACT_ATOMS: atom_id res chain seq x y z
N MET A 1 9.24 28.23 22.74
CA MET A 1 9.83 27.39 21.66
C MET A 1 8.78 27.20 20.58
N ARG A 2 9.08 27.48 19.31
CA ARG A 2 8.12 27.28 18.21
C ARG A 2 8.10 25.79 17.86
N PRO A 3 6.96 25.09 17.94
CA PRO A 3 6.91 23.67 17.59
C PRO A 3 7.22 23.51 16.10
N GLN A 4 8.17 22.62 15.80
CA GLN A 4 8.54 22.32 14.42
C GLN A 4 7.45 21.45 13.77
N PRO A 5 7.04 21.76 12.54
CA PRO A 5 6.06 20.94 11.84
C PRO A 5 6.60 19.53 11.61
N LYS A 6 5.77 18.52 11.87
CA LYS A 6 6.11 17.11 11.71
C LYS A 6 5.28 16.48 10.61
N CYS A 7 5.86 15.47 9.96
CA CYS A 7 5.19 14.68 8.94
C CYS A 7 4.17 13.76 9.60
N ALA A 8 2.93 13.75 9.11
CA ALA A 8 1.89 12.87 9.63
C ALA A 8 2.09 11.39 9.27
N LEU A 9 3.09 11.06 8.42
CA LEU A 9 3.37 9.67 8.00
C LEU A 9 4.59 9.07 8.70
N CYS A 10 5.69 9.82 8.81
CA CYS A 10 6.96 9.35 9.38
C CYS A 10 7.36 10.11 10.67
N GLU A 11 6.49 11.00 11.16
CA GLU A 11 6.60 11.71 12.45
C GLU A 11 7.89 12.53 12.66
N THR A 12 8.66 12.73 11.59
CA THR A 12 9.89 13.51 11.57
C THR A 12 9.63 14.94 11.13
N THR A 13 10.56 15.83 11.47
CA THR A 13 10.48 17.25 11.11
C THR A 13 10.39 17.44 9.60
N VAL A 14 9.40 18.21 9.17
CA VAL A 14 9.22 18.59 7.77
C VAL A 14 9.83 19.97 7.58
N TYR A 15 10.89 20.04 6.78
CA TYR A 15 11.51 21.31 6.43
C TYR A 15 10.75 21.98 5.28
N ARG A 16 10.84 23.32 5.18
CA ARG A 16 10.14 24.09 4.14
C ARG A 16 10.40 23.59 2.71
N ALA A 17 11.60 23.08 2.43
CA ALA A 17 11.98 22.57 1.12
C ALA A 17 11.16 21.33 0.69
N GLU A 18 10.72 20.53 1.65
CA GLU A 18 10.01 19.27 1.42
C GLU A 18 8.58 19.31 1.96
N GLN A 19 8.10 20.49 2.35
CA GLN A 19 6.81 20.65 3.00
C GLN A 19 5.66 20.50 2.01
N PHE A 20 4.77 19.57 2.31
CA PHE A 20 3.57 19.31 1.52
C PHE A 20 2.32 19.30 2.40
N GLY A 21 1.37 20.19 2.12
CA GLY A 21 0.12 20.30 2.87
C GLY A 21 -1.03 19.59 2.19
N CYS A 22 -1.67 18.64 2.86
CA CYS A 22 -2.85 17.94 2.35
C CYS A 22 -3.70 17.40 3.51
N PHE A 23 -5.03 17.30 3.34
CA PHE A 23 -5.95 16.83 4.41
C PHE A 23 -5.80 17.58 5.74
N GLY A 24 -5.41 18.86 5.72
CA GLY A 24 -5.14 19.64 6.93
C GLY A 24 -3.87 19.25 7.70
N LEU A 25 -3.04 18.37 7.14
CA LEU A 25 -1.81 17.84 7.74
C LEU A 25 -0.60 18.15 6.86
N LEU A 26 0.60 18.02 7.44
CA LEU A 26 1.87 18.20 6.75
C LEU A 26 2.55 16.85 6.49
N TYR A 27 3.14 16.73 5.32
CA TYR A 27 3.88 15.57 4.86
C TYR A 27 5.19 16.02 4.21
N HIS A 28 6.16 15.13 4.12
CA HIS A 28 7.24 15.34 3.15
C HIS A 28 6.69 15.08 1.73
N VAL A 29 7.16 15.85 0.74
CA VAL A 29 6.85 15.62 -0.69
C VAL A 29 7.15 14.16 -1.07
N ASN A 30 8.21 13.58 -0.51
CA ASN A 30 8.57 12.18 -0.77
C ASN A 30 7.80 11.17 0.09
N CYS A 31 7.15 11.58 1.18
CA CYS A 31 6.28 10.70 1.97
C CYS A 31 4.86 10.63 1.40
N PHE A 32 4.45 11.58 0.56
CA PHE A 32 3.11 11.63 -0.03
C PHE A 32 2.94 10.62 -1.18
N ARG A 33 2.98 9.33 -0.84
CA ARG A 33 2.96 8.20 -1.77
C ARG A 33 1.97 7.13 -1.31
N CYS A 34 1.49 6.32 -2.25
CA CYS A 34 0.59 5.22 -1.93
C CYS A 34 1.29 4.15 -1.08
N THR A 35 0.67 3.69 0.00
CA THR A 35 1.23 2.61 0.85
C THR A 35 1.37 1.29 0.09
N VAL A 36 0.52 1.03 -0.91
CA VAL A 36 0.52 -0.21 -1.70
C VAL A 36 1.55 -0.17 -2.83
N CYS A 37 1.40 0.75 -3.79
CA CYS A 37 2.29 0.80 -4.97
C CYS A 37 3.47 1.76 -4.83
N ARG A 38 3.60 2.47 -3.70
CA ARG A 38 4.65 3.48 -3.45
C ARG A 38 4.74 4.58 -4.51
N GLN A 39 3.69 4.77 -5.31
CA GLN A 39 3.66 5.78 -6.34
C GLN A 39 3.35 7.15 -5.72
N ALA A 40 4.00 8.21 -6.21
CA ALA A 40 3.73 9.57 -5.77
C ALA A 40 2.27 9.95 -6.07
N LEU A 41 1.55 10.40 -5.04
CA LEU A 41 0.14 10.75 -5.17
C LEU A 41 -0.01 12.21 -5.55
N ARG A 42 -0.98 12.51 -6.40
CA ARG A 42 -1.44 13.89 -6.64
C ARG A 42 -2.56 14.21 -5.66
N VAL A 43 -2.63 15.45 -5.19
CA VAL A 43 -3.66 15.93 -4.23
C VAL A 43 -5.07 15.50 -4.63
N GLU A 44 -5.41 15.64 -5.92
CA GLU A 44 -6.74 15.32 -6.46
C GLU A 44 -7.11 13.82 -6.37
N ARG A 45 -6.12 12.92 -6.38
CA ARG A 45 -6.33 11.45 -6.44
C ARG A 45 -5.78 10.71 -5.23
N ALA A 46 -5.38 11.46 -4.19
CA ALA A 46 -4.94 10.91 -2.94
C ALA A 46 -6.15 10.67 -2.04
N HIS A 47 -6.14 9.54 -1.34
CA HIS A 47 -7.13 9.24 -0.31
C HIS A 47 -6.40 8.87 0.98
N ARG A 48 -6.90 9.38 2.12
CA ARG A 48 -6.36 9.10 3.44
C ARG A 48 -7.36 8.25 4.22
N THR A 49 -6.89 7.15 4.78
CA THR A 49 -7.67 6.30 5.70
C THR A 49 -7.73 6.89 7.10
N LYS A 50 -8.61 6.36 7.95
CA LYS A 50 -8.71 6.78 9.36
C LYS A 50 -7.40 6.53 10.11
N ASP A 51 -6.70 5.44 9.78
CA ASP A 51 -5.39 5.06 10.31
C ASP A 51 -4.23 5.95 9.85
N GLY A 52 -4.46 6.86 8.89
CA GLY A 52 -3.44 7.79 8.40
C GLY A 52 -2.63 7.31 7.20
N HIS A 53 -2.91 6.11 6.69
CA HIS A 53 -2.28 5.60 5.47
C HIS A 53 -2.85 6.27 4.22
N LEU A 54 -1.98 6.48 3.23
CA LEU A 54 -2.29 7.14 1.96
C LEU A 54 -2.43 6.13 0.83
N TYR A 55 -3.50 6.26 0.05
CA TYR A 55 -3.80 5.39 -1.08
C TYR A 55 -4.07 6.18 -2.35
N CYS A 56 -3.74 5.59 -3.50
CA CYS A 56 -4.22 6.13 -4.78
C CYS A 56 -5.69 5.76 -4.97
N HIS A 57 -6.39 6.50 -5.82
CA HIS A 57 -7.79 6.22 -6.19
C HIS A 57 -8.08 4.74 -6.52
N VAL A 58 -7.15 4.03 -7.18
CA VAL A 58 -7.32 2.60 -7.50
C VAL A 58 -7.29 1.74 -6.25
N HIS A 59 -6.21 1.81 -5.46
CA HIS A 59 -6.10 1.01 -4.23
C HIS A 59 -7.12 1.42 -3.16
N PHE A 60 -7.54 2.69 -3.16
CA PHE A 60 -8.57 3.15 -2.25
C PHE A 60 -9.93 2.52 -2.55
N LYS A 61 -10.27 2.33 -3.83
CA LYS A 61 -11.49 1.63 -4.25
C LYS A 61 -11.50 0.13 -3.94
N LEU A 62 -10.33 -0.45 -3.64
CA LEU A 62 -10.17 -1.85 -3.26
C LEU A 62 -10.15 -2.06 -1.74
N LEU A 63 -10.31 -0.98 -0.96
CA LEU A 63 -10.47 -1.07 0.48
C LEU A 63 -11.93 -1.35 0.82
N ASP A 64 -12.17 -2.34 1.67
CA ASP A 64 -13.47 -2.54 2.32
C ASP A 64 -13.76 -1.43 3.37
N ASP A 65 -14.98 -1.39 3.91
CA ASP A 65 -15.40 -0.45 4.97
C ASP A 65 -14.49 -0.47 6.21
N GLU A 66 -13.80 -1.60 6.42
CA GLU A 66 -12.87 -1.82 7.52
C GLU A 66 -11.40 -1.55 7.16
N GLY A 67 -11.13 -0.99 5.97
CA GLY A 67 -9.78 -0.61 5.53
C GLY A 67 -8.88 -1.78 5.16
N ARG A 68 -9.45 -2.95 4.88
CA ARG A 68 -8.70 -4.14 4.43
C ARG A 68 -8.58 -4.10 2.90
N LEU A 69 -7.36 -4.29 2.39
CA LEU A 69 -7.15 -4.46 0.95
C LEU A 69 -7.58 -5.88 0.57
N GLN A 70 -8.55 -6.01 -0.33
CA GLN A 70 -8.81 -7.29 -0.96
C GLN A 70 -7.67 -7.58 -1.95
N MET A 71 -6.63 -8.26 -1.45
CA MET A 71 -5.66 -8.86 -2.36
C MET A 71 -6.37 -9.93 -3.19
N PRO A 72 -6.19 -9.96 -4.53
CA PRO A 72 -6.60 -11.12 -5.29
C PRO A 72 -5.77 -12.30 -4.74
N LYS A 73 -6.47 -13.32 -4.23
CA LYS A 73 -5.85 -14.58 -3.82
C LYS A 73 -4.95 -15.04 -4.96
N SER A 74 -3.64 -15.13 -4.69
CA SER A 74 -2.70 -15.80 -5.58
C SER A 74 -3.33 -17.09 -6.06
N ILE A 75 -3.40 -17.28 -7.36
CA ILE A 75 -3.77 -18.53 -8.01
C ILE A 75 -2.91 -19.61 -7.34
N GLU A 76 -3.55 -20.56 -6.64
CA GLU A 76 -2.88 -21.72 -6.07
C GLU A 76 -2.05 -22.40 -7.16
N GLU A 77 -0.77 -22.61 -6.87
CA GLU A 77 0.20 -23.29 -7.71
C GLU A 77 -0.28 -24.72 -8.01
N ASN A 78 -0.96 -24.89 -9.14
CA ASN A 78 -1.18 -26.21 -9.74
C ASN A 78 0.12 -26.70 -10.38
N ASN A 79 1.05 -27.19 -9.55
CA ASN A 79 2.21 -27.93 -10.02
C ASN A 79 1.79 -29.37 -10.32
N ASN A 80 1.35 -29.62 -11.56
CA ASN A 80 1.09 -30.95 -12.10
C ASN A 80 2.28 -31.46 -12.95
N MET A 81 3.22 -32.13 -12.32
CA MET A 81 4.24 -32.96 -12.98
C MET A 81 4.63 -34.04 -11.96
N GLU A 82 4.59 -35.35 -12.23
CA GLU A 82 5.07 -36.09 -13.38
C GLU A 82 4.39 -37.46 -13.46
N ALA A 83 4.17 -37.95 -14.68
CA ALA A 83 3.82 -39.34 -14.96
C ALA A 83 5.05 -40.23 -14.85
N SER A 84 4.94 -41.44 -14.28
CA SER A 84 5.56 -42.64 -14.84
C SER A 84 5.05 -43.93 -14.19
N ILE A 85 4.82 -44.89 -15.08
CA ILE A 85 4.29 -46.24 -14.94
C ILE A 85 5.29 -47.16 -14.22
N THR A 86 4.81 -48.38 -13.91
CA THR A 86 5.50 -49.69 -13.73
C THR A 86 5.45 -50.16 -12.26
N GLU A 87 4.92 -51.32 -11.86
CA GLU A 87 4.90 -52.67 -12.46
C GLU A 87 3.80 -53.54 -11.80
N ARG A 88 3.07 -54.35 -12.59
CA ARG A 88 2.26 -55.47 -12.07
C ARG A 88 3.21 -56.65 -11.84
N SER A 89 3.36 -57.09 -10.60
CA SER A 89 3.90 -58.41 -10.28
C SER A 89 2.92 -59.14 -9.37
N GLN A 90 2.01 -59.90 -10.00
CA GLN A 90 1.24 -60.98 -9.38
C GLN A 90 1.03 -62.07 -10.44
N ALA A 91 1.93 -63.05 -10.45
CA ALA A 91 1.74 -64.47 -10.81
C ALA A 91 3.11 -65.18 -10.77
#